data_AF-A0AAU7W3D0-F1
#
_entry.id   AF-A0AAU7W3D0-F1
#
_cell.length_a   1.000
_cell.length_b   1.000
_cell.length_c   1.000
_cell.angle_alpha   90.00
_cell.angle_beta   90.00
_cell.angle_gamma   90.00
#
_symmetry.space_group_name_H-M   'P 1'
#
loop_
_entity.id
_entity.type
_entity.pdbx_description
1 polymer ?
#
loop_
_entity_poly.entity_id
_entity_poly.type
_entity_poly.pdbx_seq_one_letter_code
_entity_poly.pdbx_strand_id
1 'polypeptide(L)'
;MLSGQVRASDVSDTAAWDVVVGARFIATFRAPAPTRVLEAFEELARAPRPELEALIAGIPLGRAGVESFALVWWPAAGEPLTAVVRGDAAVDLASPGGRRRLDSRGIRPWHLAEFRDVQALRIGAAGASLDALGEATTAVEGPVARLRAASVEWHPDDAPQRAAGADRDTAEVPEPAGTGSGAPASATTESAATESLAPAFAATESAHAATESASAAAPTPAGPPPPDPVFGYRIAGGEARVASGAVLIGRRPAPPRIPTAPVELVQVPAGASAVSATHLELRLEGSRIVATDLRSTNGTVVRTATGTRRMRSGESIVVSPGVELDLGGDTIVEILPPPVDQAHPDRQATA
;
A
#
# COMPACT_ATOMS: atom_id res chain seq x y z
N MET A 1 2.69 -26.24 0.95
CA MET A 1 2.18 -26.28 2.34
C MET A 1 2.67 -25.02 3.02
N LEU A 2 1.89 -24.51 3.96
CA LEU A 2 2.17 -23.29 4.68
C LEU A 2 3.26 -23.68 5.68
N SER A 3 4.50 -23.33 5.38
CA SER A 3 5.65 -23.62 6.23
C SER A 3 5.65 -22.59 7.35
N GLY A 4 5.04 -22.92 8.49
CA GLY A 4 4.99 -22.05 9.66
C GLY A 4 3.82 -22.35 10.60
N GLN A 5 3.92 -21.80 11.80
CA GLN A 5 2.93 -21.90 12.85
C GLN A 5 1.92 -20.78 12.73
N VAL A 6 0.63 -21.12 12.87
CA VAL A 6 -0.46 -20.15 12.96
C VAL A 6 -0.95 -20.09 14.40
N ARG A 7 -1.09 -18.88 14.94
CA ARG A 7 -1.64 -18.62 16.28
C ARG A 7 -2.81 -17.67 16.19
N ALA A 8 -3.75 -17.77 17.12
CA ALA A 8 -4.91 -16.91 17.20
C ALA A 8 -5.01 -16.27 18.58
N SER A 9 -5.52 -15.04 18.62
CA SER A 9 -5.92 -14.39 19.87
C SER A 9 -7.39 -14.68 20.16
N ASP A 10 -7.71 -14.81 21.44
CA ASP A 10 -9.08 -14.98 21.88
C ASP A 10 -9.93 -13.76 21.50
N VAL A 11 -11.21 -14.03 21.20
CA VAL A 11 -12.16 -12.97 20.88
C VAL A 11 -12.32 -12.07 22.11
N SER A 12 -11.88 -10.82 21.96
CA SER A 12 -12.12 -9.74 22.94
C SER A 12 -13.32 -8.89 22.47
N ASP A 13 -13.71 -7.84 23.20
CA ASP A 13 -14.75 -6.87 22.77
C ASP A 13 -14.42 -6.11 21.47
N THR A 14 -13.21 -6.29 20.94
CA THR A 14 -12.78 -5.76 19.64
C THR A 14 -13.29 -6.65 18.49
N ALA A 15 -13.37 -6.08 17.29
CA ALA A 15 -13.90 -6.73 16.09
C ALA A 15 -13.43 -8.19 15.90
N ALA A 16 -14.36 -9.14 15.95
CA ALA A 16 -14.09 -10.55 15.71
C ALA A 16 -13.99 -10.86 14.20
N TRP A 17 -13.12 -11.81 13.85
CA TRP A 17 -12.91 -12.30 12.49
C TRP A 17 -13.23 -13.79 12.42
N ASP A 18 -13.95 -14.18 11.36
CA ASP A 18 -14.04 -15.58 10.94
C ASP A 18 -12.79 -15.90 10.10
N VAL A 19 -12.00 -16.85 10.58
CA VAL A 19 -10.70 -17.20 10.01
C VAL A 19 -10.79 -18.59 9.38
N VAL A 20 -10.29 -18.71 8.15
CA VAL A 20 -10.05 -19.99 7.47
C VAL A 20 -8.57 -20.08 7.13
N VAL A 21 -7.91 -21.10 7.66
CA VAL A 21 -6.51 -21.43 7.38
C VAL A 21 -6.49 -22.62 6.43
N GLY A 22 -5.76 -22.47 5.32
CA GLY A 22 -5.50 -23.55 4.37
C GLY A 22 -4.01 -23.78 4.19
N ALA A 23 -3.68 -24.80 3.40
CA ALA A 23 -2.30 -25.22 3.21
C ALA A 23 -1.39 -24.19 2.51
N ARG A 24 -1.92 -23.07 2.01
CA ARG A 24 -1.14 -21.99 1.35
C ARG A 24 -1.74 -20.60 1.54
N PHE A 25 -2.75 -20.47 2.40
CA PHE A 25 -3.40 -19.18 2.60
C PHE A 25 -3.98 -19.07 4.01
N ILE A 26 -4.17 -17.83 4.44
CA ILE A 26 -5.00 -17.47 5.59
C ILE A 26 -6.00 -16.43 5.10
N ALA A 27 -7.29 -16.71 5.25
CA ALA A 27 -8.37 -15.81 4.91
C ALA A 27 -9.11 -15.40 6.18
N THR A 28 -9.37 -14.11 6.34
CA THR A 28 -10.17 -13.56 7.43
C THR A 28 -11.31 -12.73 6.86
N PHE A 29 -12.48 -12.86 7.47
CA PHE A 29 -13.68 -12.12 7.12
C PHE A 29 -14.27 -11.51 8.38
N ARG A 30 -14.79 -10.29 8.28
CA ARG A 30 -15.44 -9.67 9.45
C ARG A 30 -16.60 -10.55 9.92
N ALA A 31 -16.56 -10.93 11.19
CA ALA A 31 -17.58 -11.80 11.76
C ALA A 31 -18.89 -11.02 12.03
N PRO A 32 -20.07 -11.66 11.83
CA PRO A 32 -20.24 -12.96 11.21
C PRO A 32 -20.16 -12.88 9.67
N ALA A 33 -19.32 -13.72 9.06
CA ALA A 33 -19.26 -13.85 7.62
C ALA A 33 -20.37 -14.78 7.08
N PRO A 34 -20.81 -14.61 5.82
CA PRO A 34 -21.83 -15.49 5.24
C PRO A 34 -21.37 -16.95 5.19
N THR A 35 -22.23 -17.89 5.60
CA THR A 35 -21.91 -19.34 5.65
C THR A 35 -21.34 -19.87 4.34
N ARG A 36 -21.94 -19.50 3.20
CA ARG A 36 -21.49 -19.88 1.86
C ARG A 36 -20.03 -19.51 1.57
N VAL A 37 -19.53 -18.40 2.13
CA VAL A 37 -18.15 -17.94 1.94
C VAL A 37 -17.22 -18.82 2.75
N LEU A 38 -17.59 -19.10 3.99
CA LEU A 38 -16.80 -19.95 4.88
C LEU A 38 -16.72 -21.38 4.36
N GLU A 39 -17.83 -21.95 3.88
CA GLU A 39 -17.86 -23.27 3.24
C GLU A 39 -17.00 -23.33 1.98
N ALA A 40 -17.09 -22.32 1.09
CA ALA A 40 -16.25 -22.26 -0.11
C ALA A 40 -14.75 -22.18 0.23
N PHE A 41 -14.38 -21.40 1.24
CA PHE A 41 -12.98 -21.31 1.67
C PHE A 41 -12.48 -22.57 2.38
N GLU A 42 -13.34 -23.29 3.11
CA GLU A 42 -13.00 -24.61 3.64
C GLU A 42 -12.77 -25.65 2.54
N GLU A 43 -13.57 -25.63 1.48
CA GLU A 43 -13.36 -26.49 0.30
C GLU A 43 -12.04 -26.16 -0.39
N LEU A 44 -11.75 -24.87 -0.61
CA LEU A 44 -10.47 -24.41 -1.15
C LEU A 44 -9.29 -24.75 -0.24
N ALA A 45 -9.47 -24.77 1.08
CA ALA A 45 -8.43 -25.17 2.03
C ALA A 45 -8.09 -26.67 1.92
N ARG A 46 -9.07 -27.51 1.59
CA ARG A 46 -8.88 -28.95 1.33
C ARG A 46 -8.35 -29.25 -0.07
N ALA A 47 -8.37 -28.28 -0.99
CA ALA A 47 -7.82 -28.44 -2.32
C ALA A 47 -6.29 -28.62 -2.26
N PRO A 48 -5.68 -29.48 -3.11
CA PRO A 48 -4.24 -29.76 -3.03
C PRO A 48 -3.35 -28.54 -3.26
N ARG A 49 -3.79 -27.62 -4.13
CA ARG A 49 -3.07 -26.40 -4.52
C ARG A 49 -4.07 -25.28 -4.86
N PRO A 50 -4.60 -24.55 -3.87
CA PRO A 50 -5.44 -23.39 -4.14
C PRO A 50 -4.60 -22.28 -4.77
N GLU A 51 -5.03 -21.83 -5.95
CA GLU A 51 -4.46 -20.67 -6.63
C GLU A 51 -5.10 -19.36 -6.13
N LEU A 52 -4.36 -18.26 -6.21
CA LEU A 52 -4.83 -16.96 -5.77
C LEU A 52 -6.13 -16.55 -6.49
N GLU A 53 -6.22 -16.82 -7.79
CA GLU A 53 -7.40 -16.48 -8.60
C GLU A 53 -8.67 -17.14 -8.08
N ALA A 54 -8.60 -18.44 -7.73
CA ALA A 54 -9.73 -19.17 -7.16
C ALA A 54 -10.13 -18.63 -5.78
N LEU A 55 -9.16 -18.25 -4.95
CA LEU A 55 -9.41 -17.62 -3.65
C LEU A 55 -10.11 -16.27 -3.82
N ILE A 56 -9.64 -15.43 -4.75
CA ILE A 56 -10.23 -14.11 -5.02
C ILE A 56 -11.64 -14.24 -5.60
N ALA A 57 -11.85 -15.17 -6.54
CA ALA A 57 -13.17 -15.46 -7.10
C ALA A 57 -14.17 -15.95 -6.03
N GLY A 58 -13.69 -16.62 -4.99
CA GLY A 58 -14.48 -17.08 -3.86
C GLY A 58 -14.98 -15.97 -2.91
N ILE A 59 -14.50 -14.73 -3.05
CA ILE A 59 -14.89 -13.61 -2.17
C ILE A 59 -16.00 -12.80 -2.85
N PRO A 60 -17.27 -12.95 -2.44
CA PRO A 60 -18.35 -12.18 -3.03
C PRO A 60 -18.20 -10.71 -2.66
N LEU A 61 -18.18 -9.84 -3.67
CA LEU A 61 -18.25 -8.39 -3.50
C LEU A 61 -19.68 -7.88 -3.72
N GLY A 62 -19.97 -6.67 -3.23
CA GLY A 62 -21.25 -5.99 -3.42
C GLY A 62 -22.17 -6.06 -2.20
N ARG A 63 -23.46 -5.76 -2.42
CA ARG A 63 -24.44 -5.47 -1.36
C ARG A 63 -24.77 -6.65 -0.44
N ALA A 64 -24.49 -7.87 -0.89
CA ALA A 64 -24.66 -9.13 -0.14
C ALA A 64 -23.33 -9.91 -0.02
N GLY A 65 -22.22 -9.22 -0.27
CA GLY A 65 -20.87 -9.75 -0.20
C GLY A 65 -20.19 -9.44 1.14
N VAL A 66 -18.90 -9.69 1.22
CA VAL A 66 -18.10 -9.34 2.41
C VAL A 66 -17.56 -7.92 2.25
N GLU A 67 -17.77 -7.07 3.26
CA GLU A 67 -17.30 -5.68 3.23
C GLU A 67 -15.85 -5.53 3.69
N SER A 68 -15.44 -6.34 4.66
CA SER A 68 -14.09 -6.31 5.24
C SER A 68 -13.51 -7.71 5.29
N PHE A 69 -12.34 -7.89 4.66
CA PHE A 69 -11.62 -9.15 4.62
C PHE A 69 -10.13 -8.92 4.43
N ALA A 70 -9.33 -9.87 4.85
CA ALA A 70 -7.94 -9.98 4.46
C ALA A 70 -7.62 -11.40 4.01
N LEU A 71 -6.85 -11.53 2.93
CA LEU A 71 -6.38 -12.78 2.39
C LEU A 71 -4.87 -12.69 2.25
N VAL A 72 -4.17 -13.64 2.84
CA VAL A 72 -2.73 -13.80 2.65
C VAL A 72 -2.49 -15.13 1.96
N TRP A 73 -1.72 -15.12 0.87
CA TRP A 73 -1.43 -16.30 0.07
C TRP A 73 0.07 -16.46 -0.15
N TRP A 74 0.56 -17.68 0.05
CA TRP A 74 1.96 -18.05 -0.12
C TRP A 74 2.16 -18.73 -1.48
N PRO A 75 2.91 -18.10 -2.41
CA PRO A 75 3.27 -18.70 -3.70
C PRO A 75 4.30 -19.83 -3.54
N ALA A 76 4.79 -20.34 -4.66
CA ALA A 76 5.83 -21.36 -4.63
C ALA A 76 7.10 -20.79 -3.98
N ALA A 77 8.00 -21.67 -3.51
CA ALA A 77 9.22 -21.23 -2.84
C ALA A 77 10.01 -20.25 -3.73
N GLY A 78 10.40 -19.10 -3.15
CA GLY A 78 11.17 -18.05 -3.85
C GLY A 78 10.35 -16.90 -4.43
N GLU A 79 9.02 -17.03 -4.47
CA GLU A 79 8.11 -15.95 -4.90
C GLU A 79 7.61 -15.11 -3.71
N PRO A 80 7.28 -13.82 -3.92
CA PRO A 80 6.79 -12.96 -2.85
C PRO A 80 5.38 -13.34 -2.41
N LEU A 81 5.14 -13.36 -1.11
CA LEU A 81 3.80 -13.54 -0.54
C LEU A 81 2.87 -12.43 -1.00
N THR A 82 1.65 -12.78 -1.38
CA THR A 82 0.61 -11.82 -1.75
C THR A 82 -0.35 -11.62 -0.58
N ALA A 83 -0.64 -10.36 -0.26
CA ALA A 83 -1.70 -10.02 0.68
C ALA A 83 -2.73 -9.09 0.01
N VAL A 84 -4.00 -9.36 0.29
CA VAL A 84 -5.15 -8.63 -0.23
C VAL A 84 -6.01 -8.21 0.94
N VAL A 85 -6.35 -6.93 1.03
CA VAL A 85 -7.12 -6.37 2.14
C VAL A 85 -8.24 -5.46 1.65
N ARG A 86 -9.34 -5.48 2.38
CA ARG A 86 -10.49 -4.61 2.12
C ARG A 86 -11.17 -4.22 3.44
N GLY A 87 -11.72 -3.01 3.45
CA GLY A 87 -12.51 -2.51 4.58
C GLY A 87 -11.64 -2.27 5.81
N ASP A 88 -12.11 -2.74 6.96
CA ASP A 88 -11.45 -2.58 8.27
C ASP A 88 -10.40 -3.67 8.54
N ALA A 89 -10.05 -4.49 7.55
CA ALA A 89 -9.01 -5.50 7.70
C ALA A 89 -7.62 -4.89 7.43
N ALA A 90 -6.62 -5.35 8.17
CA ALA A 90 -5.23 -5.02 7.95
C ALA A 90 -4.33 -6.24 8.15
N VAL A 91 -3.20 -6.23 7.45
CA VAL A 91 -2.11 -7.20 7.58
C VAL A 91 -0.87 -6.45 8.05
N ASP A 92 -0.44 -6.75 9.28
CA ASP A 92 0.83 -6.30 9.86
C ASP A 92 1.91 -7.30 9.49
N LEU A 93 3.02 -6.85 8.93
CA LEU A 93 4.12 -7.70 8.46
C LEU A 93 5.42 -7.26 9.13
N ALA A 94 6.17 -8.20 9.66
CA ALA A 94 7.55 -8.01 10.09
C ALA A 94 8.50 -8.53 9.00
N SER A 95 9.48 -7.70 8.66
CA SER A 95 10.55 -8.00 7.69
C SER A 95 11.88 -7.50 8.26
N PRO A 96 13.05 -7.86 7.69
CA PRO A 96 14.35 -7.36 8.17
C PRO A 96 14.42 -5.82 8.30
N GLY A 97 13.71 -5.10 7.43
CA GLY A 97 13.64 -3.62 7.44
C GLY A 97 12.66 -3.03 8.46
N GLY A 98 12.03 -3.86 9.30
CA GLY A 98 11.06 -3.45 10.31
C GLY A 98 9.63 -3.92 10.03
N ARG A 99 8.69 -3.36 10.79
CA ARG A 99 7.26 -3.66 10.72
C ARG A 99 6.54 -2.69 9.78
N ARG A 100 5.59 -3.20 9.01
CA ARG A 100 4.74 -2.44 8.08
C ARG A 100 3.29 -2.91 8.16
N ARG A 101 2.34 -2.05 7.80
CA ARG A 101 0.92 -2.41 7.68
C ARG A 101 0.42 -2.23 6.26
N LEU A 102 -0.30 -3.24 5.80
CA LEU A 102 -1.17 -3.19 4.63
C LEU A 102 -2.62 -3.06 5.11
N ASP A 103 -3.26 -1.94 4.80
CA ASP A 103 -4.68 -1.66 5.08
C ASP A 103 -5.43 -1.32 3.80
N SER A 104 -6.76 -1.22 3.84
CA SER A 104 -7.56 -1.05 2.61
C SER A 104 -7.33 0.28 1.89
N ARG A 105 -6.96 1.35 2.60
CA ARG A 105 -6.79 2.74 2.07
C ARG A 105 -7.94 3.27 1.22
N GLY A 106 -9.14 2.69 1.35
CA GLY A 106 -10.27 2.98 0.47
C GLY A 106 -10.09 2.56 -0.99
N ILE A 107 -9.03 1.82 -1.33
CA ILE A 107 -8.77 1.29 -2.67
C ILE A 107 -9.85 0.26 -3.01
N ARG A 108 -10.42 0.37 -4.23
CA ARG A 108 -11.44 -0.53 -4.74
C ARG A 108 -10.92 -1.28 -5.98
N PRO A 109 -11.26 -2.57 -6.14
CA PRO A 109 -12.17 -3.36 -5.29
C PRO A 109 -11.56 -3.77 -3.93
N TRP A 110 -10.23 -3.84 -3.85
CA TRP A 110 -9.43 -4.15 -2.66
C TRP A 110 -8.00 -3.62 -2.87
N HIS A 111 -7.20 -3.57 -1.82
CA HIS A 111 -5.78 -3.27 -1.90
C HIS A 111 -4.98 -4.58 -1.92
N LEU A 112 -4.12 -4.76 -2.92
CA LEU A 112 -3.24 -5.92 -3.06
C LEU A 112 -1.78 -5.46 -3.04
N ALA A 113 -0.93 -6.20 -2.34
CA ALA A 113 0.50 -5.96 -2.31
C ALA A 113 1.28 -7.26 -2.12
N GLU A 114 2.55 -7.24 -2.54
CA GLU A 114 3.46 -8.36 -2.47
C GLU A 114 4.61 -8.09 -1.51
N PHE A 115 5.06 -9.11 -0.80
CA PHE A 115 6.07 -8.99 0.24
C PHE A 115 7.10 -10.12 0.16
N ARG A 116 8.38 -9.74 0.27
CA ARG A 116 9.52 -10.65 0.42
C ARG A 116 10.02 -10.63 1.86
N ASP A 117 10.73 -11.69 2.24
CA ASP A 117 11.42 -11.81 3.53
C ASP A 117 10.51 -11.56 4.74
N VAL A 118 9.27 -12.05 4.67
CA VAL A 118 8.30 -11.94 5.77
C VAL A 118 8.70 -12.90 6.89
N GLN A 119 9.06 -12.33 8.03
CA GLN A 119 9.50 -13.08 9.22
C GLN A 119 8.34 -13.38 10.19
N ALA A 120 7.28 -12.57 10.13
CA ALA A 120 6.04 -12.78 10.86
C ALA A 120 4.95 -11.94 10.21
N LEU A 121 3.69 -12.33 10.39
CA LEU A 121 2.56 -11.48 10.06
C LEU A 121 1.42 -11.64 11.03
N ARG A 122 0.56 -10.62 11.10
CA ARG A 122 -0.72 -10.64 11.80
C ARG A 122 -1.81 -10.10 10.91
N ILE A 123 -2.97 -10.74 10.94
CA ILE A 123 -4.19 -10.25 10.31
C ILE A 123 -5.16 -9.84 11.43
N GLY A 124 -5.70 -8.62 11.35
CA GLY A 124 -6.63 -8.09 12.34
C GLY A 124 -7.30 -6.79 11.88
N ALA A 125 -7.82 -6.01 12.82
CA ALA A 125 -8.46 -4.73 12.52
C ALA A 125 -7.46 -3.62 12.17
N ALA A 126 -7.81 -2.75 11.23
CA ALA A 126 -6.96 -1.65 10.78
C ALA A 126 -6.66 -0.62 11.88
N GLY A 127 -7.53 -0.52 12.89
CA GLY A 127 -7.32 0.32 14.08
C GLY A 127 -6.46 -0.30 15.18
N ALA A 128 -6.08 -1.58 15.11
CA ALA A 128 -5.32 -2.25 16.16
C ALA A 128 -3.86 -1.76 16.24
N SER A 129 -3.23 -1.81 17.42
CA SER A 129 -1.82 -1.44 17.59
C SER A 129 -0.90 -2.31 16.71
N LEU A 130 0.14 -1.71 16.10
CA LEU A 130 1.17 -2.43 15.34
C LEU A 130 2.10 -3.25 16.22
N ASP A 131 2.18 -2.91 17.50
CA ASP A 131 3.07 -3.60 18.44
C ASP A 131 2.53 -4.97 18.86
N ALA A 132 1.22 -5.16 18.70
CA ALA A 132 0.51 -6.36 19.13
C ALA A 132 0.69 -7.59 18.21
N LEU A 133 1.72 -7.58 17.36
CA LEU A 133 2.23 -8.78 16.68
C LEU A 133 3.14 -9.56 17.65
N GLY A 134 2.78 -10.80 17.92
CA GLY A 134 3.41 -11.71 18.88
C GLY A 134 2.60 -11.91 20.16
N GLU A 135 1.38 -11.35 20.23
CA GLU A 135 0.50 -11.49 21.40
C GLU A 135 -0.41 -12.72 21.30
N ALA A 136 -0.59 -13.31 20.11
CA ALA A 136 -1.45 -14.48 19.92
C ALA A 136 -0.80 -15.75 20.48
N THR A 137 -1.43 -16.39 21.46
CA THR A 137 -0.87 -17.57 22.13
C THR A 137 -1.49 -18.88 21.68
N THR A 138 -2.76 -18.89 21.28
CA THR A 138 -3.52 -20.11 20.98
C THR A 138 -3.08 -20.70 19.64
N ALA A 139 -2.48 -21.89 19.65
CA ALA A 139 -2.05 -22.57 18.43
C ALA A 139 -3.26 -23.02 17.60
N VAL A 140 -3.18 -22.82 16.29
CA VAL A 140 -4.16 -23.34 15.33
C VAL A 140 -3.65 -24.69 14.83
N GLU A 141 -4.36 -25.77 15.17
CA GLU A 141 -3.95 -27.13 14.83
C GLU A 141 -4.51 -27.60 13.48
N GLY A 142 -3.73 -28.41 12.78
CA GLY A 142 -4.12 -29.07 11.54
C GLY A 142 -3.82 -28.27 10.25
N PRO A 143 -3.83 -28.94 9.09
CA PRO A 143 -3.52 -28.32 7.80
C PRO A 143 -4.65 -27.43 7.26
N VAL A 144 -5.86 -27.63 7.77
CA VAL A 144 -7.06 -26.84 7.48
C VAL A 144 -7.75 -26.56 8.80
N ALA A 145 -8.04 -25.29 9.08
CA ALA A 145 -8.72 -24.89 10.31
C ALA A 145 -9.72 -23.78 10.03
N ARG A 146 -10.82 -23.79 10.79
CA ARG A 146 -11.78 -22.69 10.85
C ARG A 146 -11.99 -22.32 12.31
N LEU A 147 -11.90 -21.03 12.61
CA LEU A 147 -12.05 -20.51 13.95
C LEU A 147 -12.54 -19.07 13.94
N ARG A 148 -12.92 -18.57 15.11
CA ARG A 148 -13.20 -17.15 15.33
C ARG A 148 -12.16 -16.58 16.28
N ALA A 149 -11.57 -15.44 15.91
CA ALA A 149 -10.46 -14.82 16.63
C ALA A 149 -10.52 -13.30 16.53
N ALA A 150 -9.88 -12.58 17.47
CA ALA A 150 -9.70 -11.14 17.34
C ALA A 150 -8.57 -10.78 16.35
N SER A 151 -7.56 -11.65 16.26
CA SER A 151 -6.49 -11.60 15.26
C SER A 151 -5.89 -12.98 15.05
N VAL A 152 -5.25 -13.17 13.90
CA VAL A 152 -4.47 -14.38 13.59
C VAL A 152 -3.06 -13.99 13.21
N GLU A 153 -2.09 -14.74 13.71
CA GLU A 153 -0.65 -14.53 13.52
C GLU A 153 -0.03 -15.74 12.84
N TRP A 154 0.98 -15.48 12.03
CA TRP A 154 1.80 -16.53 11.41
C TRP A 154 3.28 -16.23 11.61
N HIS A 155 4.03 -17.29 11.89
CA HIS A 155 5.49 -17.29 12.01
C HIS A 155 6.07 -18.50 11.26
N PRO A 156 7.22 -18.38 10.58
CA PRO A 156 7.88 -19.53 9.96
C PRO A 156 8.35 -20.53 11.04
N ASP A 157 8.40 -21.82 10.70
CA ASP A 157 8.73 -22.89 11.65
C ASP A 157 10.13 -22.76 12.28
N ASP A 158 11.07 -22.15 11.54
CA ASP A 158 12.45 -21.90 11.97
C ASP A 158 12.63 -20.58 12.75
N ALA A 159 11.55 -19.87 13.10
CA ALA A 159 11.67 -18.63 13.86
C ALA A 159 12.17 -18.92 15.29
N PRO A 160 13.23 -18.23 15.79
CA PRO A 160 13.66 -18.37 17.17
C PRO A 160 12.51 -17.91 18.07
N GLN A 161 11.94 -18.85 18.81
CA GLN A 161 10.84 -18.61 19.73
C GLN A 161 11.32 -17.67 20.83
N ARG A 162 11.06 -16.36 20.69
CA ARG A 162 11.19 -15.46 21.83
C ARG A 162 10.16 -15.88 22.86
N ALA A 163 10.65 -16.47 23.94
CA ALA A 163 9.87 -16.78 25.11
C ALA A 163 9.12 -15.51 25.55
N ALA A 164 7.80 -15.59 25.54
CA ALA A 164 6.96 -14.62 26.22
C ALA A 164 7.20 -14.78 27.74
N GLY A 165 7.90 -13.81 28.34
CA GLY A 165 8.03 -13.70 29.80
C GLY A 165 9.39 -13.18 30.27
N ALA A 166 9.35 -12.14 31.13
CA ALA A 166 10.43 -11.40 31.79
C ALA A 166 11.11 -10.33 30.90
N ASP A 167 11.18 -9.04 31.26
CA ASP A 167 11.11 -8.42 32.58
C ASP A 167 10.66 -6.94 32.43
N ARG A 168 9.75 -6.50 33.30
CA ARG A 168 9.49 -5.09 33.59
C ARG A 168 10.31 -4.76 34.84
N ASP A 169 10.90 -3.57 34.85
CA ASP A 169 11.73 -2.96 35.89
C ASP A 169 13.19 -3.44 36.01
N THR A 170 14.12 -2.56 35.61
CA THR A 170 15.16 -2.06 36.52
C THR A 170 15.66 -0.71 36.02
N ALA A 171 15.70 0.25 36.94
CA ALA A 171 16.13 1.62 36.76
C ALA A 171 17.65 1.76 36.52
N GLU A 172 17.97 2.82 35.79
CA GLU A 172 19.18 3.65 35.75
C GLU A 172 20.27 3.44 36.82
N VAL A 173 21.54 3.27 36.37
CA VAL A 173 22.75 3.91 36.95
C VAL A 173 23.79 4.13 35.81
N PRO A 174 24.49 5.29 35.72
CA PRO A 174 25.37 5.64 34.60
C PRO A 174 26.89 5.45 34.85
N GLU A 175 27.62 5.28 33.73
CA GLU A 175 29.04 5.63 33.43
C GLU A 175 30.20 4.83 34.11
N PRO A 176 31.46 4.82 33.59
CA PRO A 176 32.03 5.64 32.50
C PRO A 176 32.91 4.93 31.42
N ALA A 177 33.19 5.75 30.39
CA ALA A 177 34.22 5.72 29.34
C ALA A 177 35.38 4.70 29.38
N GLY A 178 35.60 4.08 28.21
CA GLY A 178 36.84 3.40 27.83
C GLY A 178 37.12 3.57 26.33
N THR A 179 38.06 4.46 26.01
CA THR A 179 38.64 4.73 24.69
C THR A 179 39.31 3.50 24.06
N GLY A 180 39.03 3.23 22.79
CA GLY A 180 39.74 2.24 21.97
C GLY A 180 39.50 2.46 20.47
N SER A 181 40.52 2.98 19.79
CA SER A 181 40.60 3.34 18.38
C SER A 181 40.54 2.13 17.42
N GLY A 182 39.90 2.29 16.26
CA GLY A 182 40.00 1.34 15.12
C GLY A 182 38.99 1.58 13.98
N ALA A 183 39.42 2.36 12.98
CA ALA A 183 39.00 2.45 11.56
C ALA A 183 37.62 1.95 11.06
N PRO A 184 36.87 2.74 10.25
CA PRO A 184 35.68 2.26 9.56
C PRO A 184 35.99 1.44 8.29
N ALA A 185 35.15 0.43 8.08
CA ALA A 185 35.20 -0.54 7.01
C ALA A 185 34.79 0.03 5.64
N SER A 186 35.52 -0.39 4.61
CA SER A 186 35.02 -0.51 3.24
C SER A 186 34.17 -1.77 3.13
N ALA A 187 32.97 -1.67 2.55
CA ALA A 187 32.47 -2.55 1.48
C ALA A 187 30.96 -2.37 1.32
N THR A 188 30.62 -1.59 0.31
CA THR A 188 29.37 -1.62 -0.44
C THR A 188 29.26 -2.97 -1.15
N THR A 189 28.11 -3.64 -1.05
CA THR A 189 27.64 -4.55 -2.13
C THR A 189 26.13 -4.44 -2.25
N GLU A 190 25.72 -3.99 -3.43
CA GLU A 190 24.36 -3.82 -3.91
C GLU A 190 23.70 -5.18 -4.18
N SER A 191 22.37 -5.27 -4.01
CA SER A 191 21.58 -6.31 -4.67
C SER A 191 20.25 -5.72 -5.14
N ALA A 192 20.12 -5.68 -6.46
CA ALA A 192 19.07 -5.01 -7.22
C ALA A 192 17.76 -5.80 -7.19
N ALA A 193 16.65 -5.12 -6.92
CA ALA A 193 15.31 -5.63 -7.19
C ALA A 193 14.96 -5.33 -8.65
N THR A 194 14.73 -6.39 -9.43
CA THR A 194 14.22 -6.31 -10.80
C THR A 194 12.70 -6.19 -10.73
N GLU A 195 12.15 -5.04 -11.10
CA GLU A 195 10.74 -4.90 -11.46
C GLU A 195 10.53 -5.51 -12.85
N SER A 196 9.81 -6.63 -12.91
CA SER A 196 9.40 -7.27 -14.15
C SER A 196 7.96 -6.84 -14.47
N LEU A 197 7.80 -6.07 -15.55
CA LEU A 197 6.51 -5.71 -16.12
C LEU A 197 6.02 -6.86 -17.00
N ALA A 198 4.90 -7.48 -16.63
CA ALA A 198 4.22 -8.45 -17.49
C ALA A 198 3.48 -7.76 -18.65
N PRO A 199 3.47 -8.34 -19.86
CA PRO A 199 2.87 -7.74 -21.05
C PRO A 199 1.36 -7.96 -21.15
N ALA A 200 0.74 -7.10 -21.95
CA ALA A 200 -0.68 -7.10 -22.31
C ALA A 200 -1.12 -8.42 -22.97
N PHE A 201 -2.22 -8.99 -22.50
CA PHE A 201 -2.90 -10.11 -23.13
C PHE A 201 -3.65 -9.63 -24.39
N ALA A 202 -3.07 -9.95 -25.54
CA ALA A 202 -3.81 -10.06 -26.80
C ALA A 202 -4.68 -11.32 -26.75
N ALA A 203 -5.98 -11.14 -26.91
CA ALA A 203 -6.92 -12.23 -27.11
C ALA A 203 -6.60 -12.96 -28.42
N THR A 204 -6.38 -14.27 -28.36
CA THR A 204 -6.49 -15.14 -29.54
C THR A 204 -7.28 -16.38 -29.14
N GLU A 205 -8.57 -16.35 -29.49
CA GLU A 205 -9.47 -17.48 -29.47
C GLU A 205 -9.42 -18.12 -30.87
N SER A 206 -9.25 -19.45 -30.94
CA SER A 206 -9.53 -20.29 -32.11
C SER A 206 -9.43 -21.76 -31.68
N ALA A 207 -10.28 -22.70 -32.09
CA ALA A 207 -11.55 -22.68 -32.80
C ALA A 207 -12.10 -24.13 -32.79
N HIS A 208 -13.44 -24.26 -32.78
CA HIS A 208 -14.29 -25.28 -33.44
C HIS A 208 -15.55 -25.51 -32.58
N ALA A 209 -16.78 -25.40 -33.06
CA ALA A 209 -17.29 -25.26 -34.41
C ALA A 209 -18.72 -24.69 -34.38
N ALA A 210 -19.07 -23.82 -35.33
CA ALA A 210 -20.33 -23.83 -36.09
C ALA A 210 -20.38 -22.60 -37.01
N THR A 211 -20.47 -22.89 -38.31
CA THR A 211 -20.57 -21.98 -39.45
C THR A 211 -21.88 -21.20 -39.45
N GLU A 212 -21.85 -19.87 -39.68
CA GLU A 212 -22.69 -19.18 -40.68
C GLU A 212 -22.38 -17.66 -40.82
N SER A 213 -21.87 -17.29 -42.00
CA SER A 213 -22.10 -16.10 -42.84
C SER A 213 -21.99 -14.64 -42.32
N ALA A 214 -20.83 -14.04 -42.65
CA ALA A 214 -20.60 -12.81 -43.46
C ALA A 214 -21.36 -11.48 -43.17
N SER A 215 -20.60 -10.41 -42.85
CA SER A 215 -20.48 -9.19 -43.68
C SER A 215 -19.39 -8.25 -43.15
N ALA A 216 -18.57 -7.70 -44.04
CA ALA A 216 -17.33 -6.97 -43.77
C ALA A 216 -17.54 -5.46 -43.59
N ALA A 217 -16.81 -4.85 -42.65
CA ALA A 217 -16.58 -3.40 -42.60
C ALA A 217 -15.11 -3.12 -42.22
N ALA A 218 -14.44 -2.30 -43.02
CA ALA A 218 -13.01 -1.98 -42.95
C ALA A 218 -12.66 -1.00 -41.79
N PRO A 219 -11.41 -0.98 -41.29
CA PRO A 219 -11.00 -0.15 -40.15
C PRO A 219 -10.66 1.30 -40.52
N THR A 220 -11.10 2.24 -39.69
CA THR A 220 -10.76 3.67 -39.73
C THR A 220 -9.38 3.93 -39.08
N PRO A 221 -8.56 4.91 -39.55
CA PRO A 221 -7.22 5.16 -39.00
C PRO A 221 -7.27 5.73 -37.57
N ALA A 222 -6.37 5.26 -36.71
CA ALA A 222 -6.18 5.74 -35.34
C ALA A 222 -5.66 7.19 -35.32
N GLY A 223 -6.31 8.04 -34.53
CA GLY A 223 -5.86 9.40 -34.24
C GLY A 223 -4.62 9.44 -33.34
N PRO A 224 -3.98 10.62 -33.18
CA PRO A 224 -2.78 10.78 -32.38
C PRO A 224 -3.00 10.37 -30.91
N PRO A 225 -1.94 9.88 -30.22
CA PRO A 225 -2.03 9.43 -28.84
C PRO A 225 -2.49 10.57 -27.92
N PRO A 226 -3.29 10.28 -26.87
CA PRO A 226 -3.72 11.30 -25.92
C PRO A 226 -2.50 11.91 -25.20
N PRO A 227 -2.53 13.23 -24.89
CA PRO A 227 -1.44 13.89 -24.17
C PRO A 227 -1.26 13.28 -22.78
N ASP A 228 0.00 13.26 -22.30
CA ASP A 228 0.33 12.82 -20.94
C ASP A 228 -0.47 13.64 -19.91
N PRO A 229 -1.04 13.01 -18.89
CA PRO A 229 -1.87 13.72 -17.92
C PRO A 229 -1.00 14.69 -17.10
N VAL A 230 -1.47 15.93 -16.97
CA VAL A 230 -0.77 17.02 -16.26
C VAL A 230 -1.58 17.54 -15.08
N PHE A 231 -0.88 18.13 -14.10
CA PHE A 231 -1.51 18.85 -12.99
C PHE A 231 -0.90 20.25 -12.79
N GLY A 232 -1.72 21.17 -12.30
CA GLY A 232 -1.29 22.53 -11.96
C GLY A 232 -0.92 22.67 -10.49
N TYR A 233 0.10 23.47 -10.19
CA TYR A 233 0.45 23.85 -8.82
C TYR A 233 1.03 25.27 -8.77
N ARG A 234 0.91 25.93 -7.62
CA ARG A 234 1.45 27.27 -7.36
C ARG A 234 2.17 27.27 -6.02
N ILE A 235 3.25 28.04 -5.91
CA ILE A 235 4.06 28.11 -4.68
C ILE A 235 4.13 29.56 -4.21
N ALA A 236 3.84 29.78 -2.93
CA ALA A 236 3.91 31.07 -2.24
C ALA A 236 3.20 32.21 -3.00
N GLY A 237 2.05 31.91 -3.62
CA GLY A 237 1.28 32.89 -4.42
C GLY A 237 1.95 33.33 -5.73
N GLY A 238 3.03 32.65 -6.16
CA GLY A 238 3.74 32.95 -7.41
C GLY A 238 3.04 32.46 -8.68
N GLU A 239 3.82 32.25 -9.75
CA GLU A 239 3.31 31.78 -11.04
C GLU A 239 2.74 30.35 -10.96
N ALA A 240 1.64 30.11 -11.69
CA ALA A 240 1.05 28.79 -11.84
C ALA A 240 1.95 27.93 -12.75
N ARG A 241 2.33 26.75 -12.27
CA ARG A 241 3.18 25.78 -12.98
C ARG A 241 2.37 24.52 -13.31
N VAL A 242 2.78 23.83 -14.36
CA VAL A 242 2.14 22.59 -14.83
C VAL A 242 3.20 21.50 -14.89
N ALA A 243 2.91 20.34 -14.30
CA ALA A 243 3.80 19.19 -14.32
C ALA A 243 3.08 17.93 -14.81
N SER A 244 3.77 17.12 -15.60
CA SER A 244 3.38 15.76 -16.00
C SER A 244 4.09 14.68 -15.18
N GLY A 245 5.18 15.03 -14.49
CA GLY A 245 6.03 14.11 -13.73
C GLY A 245 6.04 14.39 -12.23
N ALA A 246 7.01 13.82 -11.53
CA ALA A 246 7.21 14.11 -10.10
C ALA A 246 7.81 15.50 -9.92
N VAL A 247 7.36 16.25 -8.92
CA VAL A 247 7.83 17.59 -8.59
C VAL A 247 8.37 17.55 -7.16
N LEU A 248 9.67 17.79 -7.01
CA LEU A 248 10.33 17.90 -5.70
C LEU A 248 10.47 19.36 -5.30
N ILE A 249 9.86 19.71 -4.17
CA ILE A 249 9.81 21.06 -3.65
C ILE A 249 10.67 21.15 -2.39
N GLY A 250 11.56 22.15 -2.33
CA GLY A 250 12.36 22.41 -1.14
C GLY A 250 13.29 23.60 -1.30
N ARG A 251 14.11 23.87 -0.26
CA ARG A 251 15.07 24.98 -0.29
C ARG A 251 16.27 24.70 -1.21
N ARG A 252 16.65 23.43 -1.34
CA ARG A 252 17.73 22.93 -2.20
C ARG A 252 17.35 21.52 -2.68
N PRO A 253 16.34 21.41 -3.55
CA PRO A 253 15.85 20.11 -3.99
C PRO A 253 16.97 19.40 -4.75
N ALA A 254 17.27 18.17 -4.34
CA ALA A 254 18.24 17.33 -5.01
C ALA A 254 17.50 16.26 -5.84
N PRO A 255 17.95 15.97 -7.07
CA PRO A 255 17.40 14.87 -7.83
C PRO A 255 17.64 13.55 -7.08
N PRO A 256 16.69 12.60 -7.15
CA PRO A 256 16.92 11.27 -6.60
C PRO A 256 18.14 10.64 -7.29
N ARG A 257 18.96 9.90 -6.52
CA ARG A 257 20.22 9.31 -7.01
C ARG A 257 20.02 8.34 -8.18
N ILE A 258 18.81 7.80 -8.32
CA ILE A 258 18.37 6.97 -9.44
C ILE A 258 17.05 7.57 -9.95
N PRO A 259 17.03 8.27 -11.09
CA PRO A 259 15.79 8.82 -11.64
C PRO A 259 14.99 7.72 -12.35
N THR A 260 13.90 7.26 -11.74
CA THR A 260 12.95 6.30 -12.34
C THR A 260 11.97 6.97 -13.32
N ALA A 261 11.84 8.30 -13.26
CA ALA A 261 10.95 9.13 -14.07
C ALA A 261 11.49 10.57 -14.17
N PRO A 262 11.02 11.42 -15.11
CA PRO A 262 11.36 12.85 -15.12
C PRO A 262 10.90 13.53 -13.82
N VAL A 263 11.84 14.19 -13.15
CA VAL A 263 11.61 14.91 -11.89
C VAL A 263 11.88 16.39 -12.10
N GLU A 264 10.88 17.22 -11.83
CA GLU A 264 11.02 18.68 -11.77
C GLU A 264 11.50 19.08 -10.37
N LEU A 265 12.60 19.83 -10.29
CA LEU A 265 13.15 20.33 -9.02
C LEU A 265 12.75 21.79 -8.84
N VAL A 266 11.90 22.06 -7.86
CA VAL A 266 11.36 23.41 -7.63
C VAL A 266 11.94 23.98 -6.34
N GLN A 267 12.79 24.99 -6.51
CA GLN A 267 13.39 25.69 -5.40
C GLN A 267 12.43 26.74 -4.83
N VAL A 268 12.20 26.69 -3.52
CA VAL A 268 11.39 27.65 -2.77
C VAL A 268 12.15 29.00 -2.62
N PRO A 269 11.46 30.15 -2.63
CA PRO A 269 12.09 31.47 -2.51
C PRO A 269 13.03 31.62 -1.30
N ALA A 270 14.05 32.49 -1.45
CA ALA A 270 15.03 32.75 -0.41
C ALA A 270 14.39 33.40 0.82
N GLY A 271 14.42 32.72 1.96
CA GLY A 271 13.77 33.15 3.22
C GLY A 271 13.09 32.01 3.98
N ALA A 272 12.79 30.90 3.30
CA ALA A 272 12.15 29.72 3.87
C ALA A 272 13.12 28.84 4.68
N SER A 273 13.69 29.38 5.76
CA SER A 273 14.59 28.63 6.67
C SER A 273 13.89 27.42 7.31
N ALA A 274 12.56 27.51 7.46
CA ALA A 274 11.68 26.45 7.95
C ALA A 274 11.48 25.30 6.95
N VAL A 275 11.86 25.45 5.68
CA VAL A 275 11.68 24.42 4.65
C VAL A 275 12.97 23.59 4.50
N SER A 276 12.83 22.27 4.57
CA SER A 276 13.93 21.31 4.37
C SER A 276 14.54 21.38 2.96
N ALA A 277 15.72 20.80 2.78
CA ALA A 277 16.42 20.80 1.48
C ALA A 277 15.54 20.22 0.36
N THR A 278 14.99 19.03 0.58
CA THR A 278 13.87 18.44 -0.17
C THR A 278 12.76 18.19 0.85
N HIS A 279 11.63 18.87 0.73
CA HIS A 279 10.57 18.86 1.76
C HIS A 279 9.36 18.04 1.31
N LEU A 280 8.89 18.26 0.07
CA LEU A 280 7.64 17.70 -0.42
C LEU A 280 7.83 17.17 -1.84
N GLU A 281 7.24 16.01 -2.14
CA GLU A 281 7.07 15.50 -3.50
C GLU A 281 5.60 15.62 -3.90
N LEU A 282 5.32 16.18 -5.08
CA LEU A 282 4.04 16.06 -5.75
C LEU A 282 4.19 15.12 -6.93
N ARG A 283 3.32 14.12 -7.07
CA ARG A 283 3.36 13.19 -8.20
C ARG A 283 1.96 12.86 -8.67
N LEU A 284 1.79 12.75 -9.98
CA LEU A 284 0.54 12.28 -10.56
C LEU A 284 0.52 10.75 -10.61
N GLU A 285 -0.45 10.13 -9.93
CA GLU A 285 -0.71 8.69 -10.00
C GLU A 285 -2.07 8.45 -10.68
N GLY A 286 -2.00 8.06 -11.96
CA GLY A 286 -3.18 7.98 -12.82
C GLY A 286 -3.77 9.36 -13.08
N SER A 287 -4.87 9.69 -12.40
CA SER A 287 -5.56 10.99 -12.49
C SER A 287 -5.56 11.80 -11.19
N ARG A 288 -4.85 11.33 -10.16
CA ARG A 288 -4.82 11.95 -8.82
C ARG A 288 -3.44 12.46 -8.47
N ILE A 289 -3.39 13.60 -7.81
CA ILE A 289 -2.15 14.23 -7.36
C ILE A 289 -1.86 13.70 -5.95
N VAL A 290 -0.69 13.13 -5.74
CA VAL A 290 -0.21 12.60 -4.46
C VAL A 290 0.87 13.53 -3.93
N ALA A 291 0.70 14.01 -2.69
CA ALA A 291 1.67 14.80 -1.97
C ALA A 291 2.34 13.95 -0.90
N THR A 292 3.67 13.85 -0.92
CA THR A 292 4.47 13.07 0.03
C THR A 292 5.42 13.99 0.79
N ASP A 293 5.30 14.00 2.13
CA ASP A 293 6.28 14.67 2.98
C ASP A 293 7.56 13.85 3.01
N LEU A 294 8.67 14.39 2.51
CA LEU A 294 9.96 13.68 2.40
C LEU A 294 10.75 13.75 3.72
N ARG A 295 10.06 13.43 4.82
CA ARG A 295 10.55 13.50 6.18
C ARG A 295 11.07 14.88 6.55
N SER A 296 10.25 15.89 6.30
CA SER A 296 10.62 17.28 6.60
C SER A 296 10.81 17.49 8.10
N THR A 297 11.66 18.45 8.46
CA THR A 297 11.97 18.76 9.88
C THR A 297 10.79 19.40 10.59
N ASN A 298 10.08 20.29 9.88
CA ASN A 298 8.97 21.08 10.41
C ASN A 298 7.59 20.53 10.03
N GLY A 299 7.52 19.41 9.30
CA GLY A 299 6.28 18.82 8.84
C GLY A 299 5.55 19.65 7.78
N THR A 300 4.68 18.99 7.01
CA THR A 300 3.76 19.65 6.08
C THR A 300 2.37 19.77 6.71
N VAL A 301 1.74 20.95 6.65
CA VAL A 301 0.35 21.15 7.09
C VAL A 301 -0.57 21.23 5.89
N VAL A 302 -1.60 20.40 5.87
CA VAL A 302 -2.57 20.26 4.78
C VAL A 302 -3.82 21.01 5.16
N ARG A 303 -4.21 21.99 4.35
CA ARG A 303 -5.44 22.76 4.50
C ARG A 303 -6.39 22.37 3.38
N THR A 304 -7.57 21.88 3.77
CA THR A 304 -8.65 21.46 2.88
C THR A 304 -9.91 22.24 3.21
N ALA A 305 -10.92 22.20 2.33
CA ALA A 305 -12.23 22.78 2.60
C ALA A 305 -12.89 22.23 3.88
N THR A 306 -12.55 20.99 4.27
CA THR A 306 -13.11 20.30 5.44
C THR A 306 -12.32 20.50 6.73
N GLY A 307 -11.16 21.17 6.66
CA GLY A 307 -10.31 21.45 7.83
C GLY A 307 -8.82 21.31 7.56
N THR A 308 -8.03 21.50 8.63
CA THR A 308 -6.57 21.51 8.59
C THR A 308 -6.01 20.32 9.34
N ARG A 309 -5.05 19.60 8.75
CA ARG A 309 -4.34 18.48 9.37
C ARG A 309 -2.86 18.52 9.04
N ARG A 310 -2.00 18.17 9.99
CA ARG A 310 -0.56 18.01 9.74
C ARG A 310 -0.23 16.60 9.27
N MET A 311 0.60 16.49 8.23
CA MET A 311 1.18 15.24 7.77
C MET A 311 2.25 14.77 8.76
N ARG A 312 2.29 13.47 9.00
CA ARG A 312 3.39 12.77 9.67
C ARG A 312 4.60 12.76 8.73
N SER A 313 5.78 12.66 9.32
CA SER A 313 7.03 12.55 8.57
C SER A 313 6.99 11.31 7.66
N GLY A 314 7.18 11.49 6.35
CA GLY A 314 7.09 10.38 5.38
C GLY A 314 5.66 10.02 4.95
N GLU A 315 4.63 10.74 5.39
CA GLU A 315 3.25 10.48 5.01
C GLU A 315 2.99 10.93 3.56
N SER A 316 2.26 10.09 2.82
CA SER A 316 1.73 10.42 1.49
C SER A 316 0.22 10.57 1.56
N ILE A 317 -0.32 11.63 0.97
CA ILE A 317 -1.76 11.88 0.90
C ILE A 317 -2.18 12.20 -0.53
N VAL A 318 -3.42 11.87 -0.86
CA VAL A 318 -4.05 12.33 -2.11
C VAL A 318 -4.56 13.75 -1.90
N VAL A 319 -4.17 14.65 -2.80
CA VAL A 319 -4.61 16.05 -2.80
C VAL A 319 -5.45 16.33 -4.04
N SER A 320 -6.48 17.16 -3.87
CA SER A 320 -7.36 17.62 -4.94
C SER A 320 -7.09 19.10 -5.23
N PRO A 321 -7.48 19.61 -6.41
CA PRO A 321 -7.48 21.05 -6.68
C PRO A 321 -8.15 21.85 -5.56
N GLY A 322 -7.52 22.96 -5.15
CA GLY A 322 -7.94 23.79 -4.03
C GLY A 322 -7.38 23.37 -2.67
N VAL A 323 -6.59 22.29 -2.59
CA VAL A 323 -5.83 21.96 -1.38
C VAL A 323 -4.57 22.84 -1.29
N GLU A 324 -4.30 23.35 -0.10
CA GLU A 324 -3.08 24.09 0.23
C GLU A 324 -2.18 23.26 1.15
N LEU A 325 -0.90 23.20 0.84
CA LEU A 325 0.13 22.50 1.59
C LEU A 325 1.12 23.53 2.12
N ASP A 326 1.10 23.75 3.42
CA ASP A 326 1.96 24.69 4.12
C ASP A 326 3.21 23.98 4.64
N LEU A 327 4.36 24.31 4.05
CA LEU A 327 5.68 23.77 4.37
C LEU A 327 6.40 24.60 5.45
N GLY A 328 5.78 25.68 5.92
CA GLY A 328 6.33 26.65 6.86
C GLY A 328 7.07 27.83 6.21
N GLY A 329 7.23 28.92 6.96
CA GLY A 329 7.95 30.12 6.51
C GLY A 329 7.36 30.72 5.23
N ASP A 330 6.05 30.99 5.26
CA ASP A 330 5.22 31.55 4.17
C ASP A 330 5.20 30.72 2.86
N THR A 331 5.72 29.48 2.91
CA THR A 331 5.76 28.59 1.75
C THR A 331 4.51 27.73 1.72
N ILE A 332 3.50 28.22 1.00
CA ILE A 332 2.26 27.49 0.74
C ILE A 332 2.26 26.99 -0.71
N VAL A 333 2.08 25.68 -0.89
CA VAL A 333 1.91 25.03 -2.19
C VAL A 333 0.43 24.77 -2.41
N GLU A 334 -0.15 25.46 -3.38
CA GLU A 334 -1.56 25.33 -3.75
C GLU A 334 -1.70 24.41 -4.96
N ILE A 335 -2.61 23.45 -4.89
CA ILE A 335 -2.93 22.56 -5.99
C ILE A 335 -3.99 23.23 -6.87
N LEU A 336 -3.66 23.45 -8.14
CA LEU A 336 -4.56 24.09 -9.09
C LEU A 336 -5.33 23.02 -9.89
N PRO A 337 -6.54 23.33 -10.38
CA PRO A 337 -7.17 22.49 -11.38
C PRO A 337 -6.24 22.34 -12.58
N PRO A 338 -6.27 21.19 -13.28
CA PRO A 338 -5.52 21.06 -14.52
C PRO A 338 -5.90 22.23 -15.43
N PRO A 339 -4.95 22.82 -16.16
CA PRO A 339 -5.25 23.90 -17.09
C PRO A 339 -6.35 23.39 -18.04
N VAL A 340 -7.53 23.99 -17.94
CA VAL A 340 -8.60 23.74 -18.90
C VAL A 340 -8.04 24.12 -20.25
N ASP A 341 -7.99 23.14 -21.15
CA ASP A 341 -7.68 23.37 -22.54
C ASP A 341 -8.69 24.41 -23.05
N GLN A 342 -8.25 25.66 -23.21
CA GLN A 342 -9.09 26.74 -23.73
C GLN A 342 -9.43 26.54 -25.21
N ALA A 343 -9.06 25.39 -25.79
CA ALA A 343 -9.32 25.01 -27.16
C ALA A 343 -10.64 24.23 -27.37
N HIS A 344 -11.76 24.62 -26.73
CA HIS A 344 -13.12 24.39 -27.27
C HIS A 344 -14.20 25.19 -26.50
N PRO A 345 -14.45 26.45 -26.87
CA PRO A 345 -15.56 27.23 -26.35
C PRO A 345 -16.84 26.91 -27.14
N ASP A 346 -17.36 25.67 -27.07
CA ASP A 346 -18.72 25.40 -27.59
C ASP A 346 -19.25 24.02 -27.14
N ARG A 347 -19.80 23.96 -25.92
CA ARG A 347 -20.83 22.96 -25.56
C ARG A 347 -21.89 23.48 -24.58
N GLN A 348 -22.00 24.81 -24.41
CA GLN A 348 -23.10 25.43 -23.67
C GLN A 348 -23.92 26.33 -24.59
N ALA A 349 -24.80 25.71 -25.36
CA ALA A 349 -26.00 26.25 -26.00
C ALA A 349 -26.64 25.05 -26.74
N THR A 350 -27.92 24.71 -26.69
CA THR A 350 -29.14 25.40 -26.28
C THR A 350 -30.25 24.33 -26.24
N ALA A 351 -31.31 24.59 -25.46
CA ALA A 351 -32.71 24.18 -25.65
C ALA A 351 -33.06 22.68 -25.61
#